data_AF-A0A963Y7V1-F1
#
_entry.id   AF-A0A963Y7V1-F1
#
_cell.length_a   1.000
_cell.length_b   1.000
_cell.length_c   1.000
_cell.angle_alpha   90.00
_cell.angle_beta   90.00
_cell.angle_gamma   90.00
#
_symmetry.space_group_name_H-M   'P 1'
#
loop_
_entity.id
_entity.type
_entity.pdbx_description
1 polymer ?
#
loop_
_entity_poly.entity_id
_entity_poly.type
_entity_poly.pdbx_seq_one_letter_code
_entity_poly.pdbx_strand_id
1 'polypeptide(L)'
;TITSSPAASLMSAHVAPGTHLACMGTDTIGKQEVEPALLARARVFTDEVGQSVTIGEAQHAIAQGLIATADITPIGAVIAGLAPGRQSDGQITLFDGTGVGLQDLAVAGAAVRRAEERGLAVSVEV
;
A
#
# COMPACT_ATOMS: atom_id res chain seq x y z
N THR A 1 -8.33 3.69 3.14
CA THR A 1 -9.17 4.34 2.12
C THR A 1 -9.20 3.46 0.89
N ILE A 2 -10.29 3.51 0.11
CA ILE A 2 -10.49 2.68 -1.10
C ILE A 2 -11.45 3.38 -2.07
N THR A 3 -11.06 4.56 -2.52
CA THR A 3 -11.82 5.48 -3.36
C THR A 3 -11.02 5.80 -4.61
N SER A 4 -11.72 6.00 -5.73
CA SER A 4 -11.09 6.45 -6.98
C SER A 4 -11.10 7.99 -7.07
N SER A 5 -10.71 8.66 -6.00
CA SER A 5 -10.75 10.13 -5.91
C SER A 5 -9.55 10.77 -6.63
N PRO A 6 -9.74 11.87 -7.37
CA PRO A 6 -8.65 12.69 -7.91
C PRO A 6 -8.14 13.74 -6.91
N ALA A 7 -8.71 13.81 -5.70
CA ALA A 7 -8.38 14.80 -4.69
C ALA A 7 -8.50 14.23 -3.28
N ALA A 8 -7.63 14.70 -2.37
CA ALA A 8 -7.63 14.29 -0.98
C ALA A 8 -9.03 14.39 -0.34
N SER A 9 -9.53 13.27 0.17
CA SER A 9 -10.78 13.20 0.93
C SER A 9 -10.52 13.13 2.44
N LEU A 10 -9.37 12.58 2.84
CA LEU A 10 -8.93 12.54 4.22
C LEU A 10 -7.79 13.54 4.45
N MET A 11 -8.06 14.58 5.24
CA MET A 11 -7.06 15.60 5.54
C MET A 11 -6.16 15.18 6.69
N SER A 12 -4.94 15.71 6.67
CA SER A 12 -3.94 15.63 7.72
C SER A 12 -4.57 15.91 9.09
N ALA A 13 -5.27 17.03 9.26
CA ALA A 13 -5.85 17.43 10.54
C ALA A 13 -6.92 16.45 11.09
N HIS A 14 -7.49 15.57 10.26
CA HIS A 14 -8.54 14.64 10.70
C HIS A 14 -7.98 13.41 11.45
N VAL A 15 -6.68 13.13 11.31
CA VAL A 15 -6.08 11.88 11.77
C VAL A 15 -5.33 12.09 13.10
N ALA A 16 -5.85 11.46 14.16
CA ALA A 16 -5.26 11.46 15.48
C ALA A 16 -3.98 10.58 15.57
N PRO A 17 -3.08 10.86 16.53
CA PRO A 17 -1.95 9.99 16.84
C PRO A 17 -2.38 8.53 17.07
N GLY A 18 -1.50 7.59 16.70
CA GLY A 18 -1.73 6.15 16.85
C GLY A 18 -2.55 5.49 15.75
N THR A 19 -3.13 6.26 14.84
CA THR A 19 -3.93 5.71 13.73
C THR A 19 -3.08 4.91 12.75
N HIS A 20 -3.61 3.78 12.29
CA HIS A 20 -3.11 3.07 11.11
C HIS A 20 -4.05 3.34 9.92
N LEU A 21 -3.46 3.66 8.77
CA LEU A 21 -4.17 3.84 7.50
C LEU A 21 -3.68 2.79 6.50
N ALA A 22 -4.62 2.11 5.86
CA ALA A 22 -4.36 1.33 4.66
C ALA A 22 -5.01 2.05 3.47
N CYS A 23 -4.21 2.68 2.63
CA CYS A 23 -4.60 3.43 1.44
C CYS A 23 -4.46 2.52 0.22
N MET A 24 -5.59 2.23 -0.42
CA MET A 24 -5.70 1.16 -1.42
C MET A 24 -6.34 1.63 -2.74
N GLY A 25 -6.81 2.88 -2.82
CA GLY A 25 -7.53 3.41 -3.98
C GLY A 25 -6.64 4.11 -5.01
N THR A 26 -5.47 4.59 -4.61
CA THR A 26 -4.52 5.30 -5.47
C THR A 26 -3.57 4.31 -6.15
N ASP A 27 -3.88 3.97 -7.40
CA ASP A 27 -3.13 3.02 -8.24
C ASP A 27 -2.76 3.60 -9.62
N THR A 28 -3.01 4.89 -9.83
CA THR A 28 -2.85 5.59 -11.11
C THR A 28 -2.34 7.01 -10.86
N ILE A 29 -1.59 7.56 -11.82
CA ILE A 29 -1.12 8.96 -11.79
C ILE A 29 -2.32 9.90 -11.59
N GLY A 30 -2.20 10.81 -10.62
CA GLY A 30 -3.18 11.87 -10.35
C GLY A 30 -4.32 11.49 -9.39
N LYS A 31 -4.55 10.20 -9.12
CA LYS A 31 -5.46 9.80 -8.02
C LYS A 31 -4.86 10.22 -6.67
N GLN A 32 -5.73 10.54 -5.72
CA GLN A 32 -5.33 10.97 -4.39
C GLN A 32 -6.47 10.73 -3.40
N GLU A 33 -6.23 10.00 -2.32
CA GLU A 33 -7.20 9.76 -1.25
C GLU A 33 -6.92 10.60 -0.01
N VAL A 34 -5.64 10.86 0.28
CA VAL A 34 -5.21 11.54 1.51
C VAL A 34 -4.34 12.76 1.22
N GLU A 35 -4.35 13.71 2.14
CA GLU A 35 -3.51 14.90 2.04
C GLU A 35 -2.01 14.56 2.14
N PRO A 36 -1.12 15.14 1.32
CA PRO A 36 0.30 14.78 1.30
C PRO A 36 1.01 15.05 2.65
N ALA A 37 0.56 16.06 3.38
CA ALA A 37 1.02 16.37 4.73
C ALA A 37 0.76 15.24 5.76
N LEU A 38 -0.18 14.32 5.48
CA LEU A 38 -0.38 13.13 6.29
C LEU A 38 0.77 12.14 6.12
N LEU A 39 1.26 11.94 4.91
CA LEU A 39 2.40 11.06 4.64
C LEU A 39 3.66 11.59 5.32
N ALA A 40 3.88 12.91 5.29
CA ALA A 40 5.05 13.56 5.89
C ALA A 40 5.17 13.36 7.42
N ARG A 41 4.06 13.08 8.12
CA ARG A 41 4.08 12.79 9.57
C ARG A 41 3.76 11.35 9.93
N ALA A 42 3.53 10.50 8.93
CA ALA A 42 3.30 9.07 9.10
C ALA A 42 4.60 8.31 8.87
N ARG A 43 4.71 7.13 9.48
CA ARG A 43 5.66 6.11 9.03
C ARG A 43 5.03 5.40 7.83
N VAL A 44 5.62 5.60 6.65
CA VAL A 44 5.05 5.14 5.37
C VAL A 44 5.61 3.77 4.99
N PHE A 45 4.70 2.87 4.65
CA PHE A 45 4.98 1.54 4.15
C PHE A 45 4.30 1.35 2.79
N THR A 46 4.83 0.49 1.95
CA THR A 46 4.22 0.15 0.65
C THR A 46 4.50 -1.28 0.25
N ASP A 47 3.77 -1.82 -0.71
CA ASP A 47 4.09 -3.08 -1.38
C ASP A 47 5.26 -2.93 -2.36
N GLU A 48 5.25 -1.92 -3.23
CA GLU A 48 6.33 -1.64 -4.20
C GLU A 48 6.69 -0.15 -4.23
N VAL A 49 7.92 0.17 -3.82
CA VAL A 49 8.40 1.55 -3.71
C VAL A 49 8.38 2.28 -5.05
N GLY A 50 8.77 1.61 -6.13
CA GLY A 50 8.75 2.21 -7.46
C GLY A 50 7.35 2.63 -7.90
N GLN A 51 6.32 1.87 -7.53
CA GLN A 51 4.93 2.18 -7.83
C GLN A 51 4.36 3.23 -6.88
N SER A 52 4.62 3.12 -5.57
CA SER A 52 4.18 4.09 -4.56
C SER A 52 4.54 5.53 -4.92
N VAL A 53 5.78 5.77 -5.35
CA VAL A 53 6.27 7.12 -5.67
C VAL A 53 5.81 7.65 -7.04
N THR A 54 5.24 6.81 -7.90
CA THR A 54 4.86 7.19 -9.28
C THR A 54 3.35 7.17 -9.52
N ILE A 55 2.67 6.13 -9.05
CA ILE A 55 1.23 5.89 -9.27
C ILE A 55 0.45 5.74 -7.96
N GLY A 56 1.13 5.54 -6.83
CA GLY A 56 0.54 5.36 -5.51
C GLY A 56 0.23 6.65 -4.76
N GLU A 57 -0.17 6.52 -3.50
CA GLU A 57 -0.51 7.64 -2.62
C GLU A 57 0.71 8.56 -2.37
N ALA A 58 1.94 8.02 -2.38
CA ALA A 58 3.16 8.79 -2.14
C ALA A 58 3.56 9.74 -3.28
N GLN A 59 3.00 9.58 -4.49
CA GLN A 59 3.38 10.38 -5.66
C GLN A 59 3.31 11.90 -5.41
N HIS A 60 2.28 12.35 -4.68
CA HIS A 60 2.07 13.78 -4.42
C HIS A 60 3.03 14.33 -3.37
N ALA A 61 3.30 13.55 -2.31
CA ALA A 61 4.22 13.95 -1.25
C ALA A 61 5.68 13.99 -1.75
N ILE A 62 6.06 13.06 -2.63
CA ILE A 62 7.36 13.04 -3.31
C ILE A 62 7.48 14.25 -4.23
N ALA A 63 6.49 14.52 -5.08
CA ALA A 63 6.50 15.65 -6.02
C ALA A 63 6.57 17.01 -5.30
N GLN A 64 6.02 17.11 -4.09
CA GLN A 64 6.07 18.30 -3.25
C GLN A 64 7.33 18.38 -2.37
N GLY A 65 8.20 17.37 -2.39
CA GLY A 65 9.40 17.32 -1.57
C GLY A 65 9.14 17.18 -0.06
N LEU A 66 7.96 16.68 0.32
CA LEU A 66 7.58 16.49 1.73
C LEU A 66 8.18 15.23 2.34
N ILE A 67 8.44 14.22 1.52
CA ILE A 67 9.17 12.99 1.86
C ILE A 67 10.11 12.65 0.71
N ALA A 68 11.13 11.85 1.00
CA ALA A 68 12.00 11.23 0.01
C ALA A 68 11.64 9.75 -0.20
N THR A 69 12.04 9.16 -1.34
CA THR A 69 11.87 7.73 -1.61
C THR A 69 12.47 6.85 -0.50
N ALA A 70 13.56 7.31 0.13
CA ALA A 70 14.22 6.60 1.23
C ALA A 70 13.40 6.57 2.54
N ASP A 71 12.38 7.41 2.68
CA ASP A 71 11.50 7.44 3.86
C ASP A 71 10.41 6.35 3.80
N ILE A 72 10.25 5.70 2.64
CA ILE A 72 9.23 4.68 2.39
C ILE A 72 9.82 3.28 2.62
N THR A 73 9.21 2.50 3.51
CA THR A 73 9.66 1.16 3.86
C THR A 73 8.83 0.08 3.15
N PRO A 74 9.41 -0.86 2.39
CA PRO A 74 8.67 -1.99 1.84
C PRO A 74 8.04 -2.84 2.97
N ILE A 75 6.74 -3.15 2.89
CA ILE A 75 6.04 -3.95 3.90
C ILE A 75 6.63 -5.36 4.02
N GLY A 76 7.15 -5.89 2.92
CA GLY A 76 7.88 -7.17 2.91
C GLY A 76 9.10 -7.18 3.83
N ALA A 77 9.82 -6.05 3.95
CA ALA A 77 10.95 -5.94 4.87
C ALA A 77 10.50 -6.01 6.33
N VAL A 78 9.32 -5.46 6.67
CA VAL A 78 8.74 -5.58 8.01
C VAL A 78 8.32 -7.01 8.30
N ILE A 79 7.61 -7.65 7.35
CA ILE A 79 7.16 -9.05 7.47
C ILE A 79 8.36 -9.99 7.65
N ALA A 80 9.47 -9.74 6.95
CA ALA A 80 10.69 -10.52 7.05
C ALA A 80 11.55 -10.19 8.29
N GLY A 81 11.15 -9.23 9.13
CA GLY A 81 11.92 -8.80 10.30
C GLY A 81 13.19 -8.00 9.97
N LEU A 82 13.33 -7.53 8.73
CA LEU A 82 14.47 -6.75 8.24
C LEU A 82 14.32 -5.24 8.51
N ALA A 83 13.11 -4.77 8.78
CA ALA A 83 12.82 -3.39 9.14
C ALA A 83 11.78 -3.33 10.28
N PRO A 84 11.84 -2.31 11.15
CA PRO A 84 10.83 -2.14 12.19
C PRO A 84 9.51 -1.64 11.58
N GLY A 85 8.41 -2.21 12.07
CA GLY A 85 7.05 -1.72 11.82
C GLY A 85 6.75 -0.45 12.63
N ARG A 86 5.59 -0.43 13.31
CA ARG A 86 5.25 0.61 14.29
C ARG A 86 6.23 0.59 15.46
N GLN A 87 6.69 1.77 15.88
CA GLN A 87 7.69 1.91 16.96
C GLN A 87 7.13 2.55 18.24
N SER A 88 5.93 3.13 18.19
CA SER A 88 5.24 3.66 19.38
C SER A 88 3.72 3.71 19.19
N ASP A 89 2.99 3.76 20.31
CA ASP A 89 1.52 3.81 20.32
C ASP A 89 0.97 5.07 19.65
N GLY A 90 1.68 6.20 19.78
CA GLY A 90 1.28 7.48 19.19
C GLY A 90 1.65 7.64 17.71
N GLN A 91 2.48 6.76 17.14
CA GLN A 91 2.93 6.90 15.76
C GLN A 91 1.77 6.75 14.77
N ILE A 92 1.69 7.58 13.74
CA ILE A 92 0.78 7.32 12.63
C ILE A 92 1.51 6.39 11.66
N THR A 93 0.84 5.35 11.18
CA THR A 93 1.40 4.44 10.16
C THR A 93 0.50 4.45 8.94
N LEU A 94 1.06 4.55 7.76
CA LEU A 94 0.33 4.55 6.50
C LEU A 94 0.90 3.46 5.60
N PHE A 95 0.02 2.61 5.09
CA PHE A 95 0.35 1.63 4.04
C PHE A 95 -0.25 2.12 2.72
N ASP A 96 0.60 2.34 1.73
CA ASP A 96 0.28 2.69 0.35
C ASP A 96 0.32 1.42 -0.50
N GLY A 97 -0.82 0.81 -0.75
CA GLY A 97 -0.94 -0.44 -1.50
C GLY A 97 -1.36 -0.19 -2.94
N THR A 98 -0.42 -0.32 -3.88
CA THR A 98 -0.68 -0.12 -5.31
C THR A 98 -1.12 -1.41 -6.01
N GLY A 99 -0.83 -2.57 -5.42
CA GLY A 99 -1.09 -3.88 -5.99
C GLY A 99 0.08 -4.36 -6.86
N VAL A 100 0.55 -5.58 -6.59
CA VAL A 100 1.63 -6.22 -7.38
C VAL A 100 1.21 -7.59 -7.87
N GLY A 101 1.56 -7.93 -9.11
CA GLY A 101 1.15 -9.21 -9.72
C GLY A 101 1.61 -10.46 -8.95
N LEU A 102 2.64 -10.36 -8.10
CA LEU A 102 3.04 -11.44 -7.19
C LEU A 102 1.94 -11.80 -6.20
N GLN A 103 1.14 -10.84 -5.73
CA GLN A 103 0.01 -11.08 -4.84
C GLN A 103 -1.06 -11.90 -5.55
N ASP A 104 -1.37 -11.57 -6.81
CA ASP A 104 -2.33 -12.31 -7.64
C ASP A 104 -1.87 -13.73 -7.92
N LEU A 105 -0.59 -13.91 -8.30
CA LEU A 105 -0.02 -15.24 -8.55
C LEU A 105 -0.04 -16.11 -7.30
N ALA A 106 0.25 -15.54 -6.12
CA ALA A 106 0.22 -16.27 -4.86
C ALA A 106 -1.19 -16.78 -4.53
N VAL A 107 -2.22 -15.94 -4.67
CA VAL A 107 -3.60 -16.36 -4.41
C VAL A 107 -4.13 -17.31 -5.49
N ALA A 108 -3.80 -17.09 -6.77
CA ALA A 108 -4.18 -17.97 -7.86
C ALA A 108 -3.58 -19.36 -7.70
N GLY A 109 -2.28 -19.46 -7.40
CA GLY A 109 -1.61 -20.74 -7.14
C GLY A 109 -2.22 -21.47 -5.94
N ALA A 110 -2.57 -20.74 -4.87
CA ALA A 110 -3.29 -21.33 -3.75
C ALA A 110 -4.68 -21.84 -4.16
N ALA A 111 -5.44 -21.06 -4.94
CA ALA A 111 -6.77 -21.43 -5.40
C ALA A 111 -6.75 -22.68 -6.30
N VAL A 112 -5.80 -22.77 -7.24
CA VAL A 112 -5.65 -23.94 -8.13
C VAL A 112 -5.35 -25.20 -7.33
N ARG A 113 -4.36 -25.16 -6.43
CA ARG A 113 -4.05 -26.32 -5.56
C ARG A 113 -5.27 -26.78 -4.77
N ARG A 114 -6.06 -25.84 -4.22
CA ARG A 114 -7.29 -26.15 -3.48
C ARG A 114 -8.38 -26.73 -4.37
N ALA A 115 -8.47 -26.31 -5.63
CA ALA A 115 -9.40 -26.89 -6.59
C ALA A 115 -9.00 -28.33 -6.94
N GLU A 116 -7.71 -28.61 -7.14
CA GLU A 116 -7.19 -29.96 -7.38
C GLU A 116 -7.43 -30.89 -6.19
N GLU A 117 -7.09 -30.46 -4.97
CA GLU A 117 -7.33 -31.21 -3.71
C GLU A 117 -8.80 -31.61 -3.52
N ARG A 118 -9.73 -30.80 -4.06
CA ARG A 118 -11.18 -30.99 -3.92
C ARG A 118 -11.83 -31.63 -5.14
N GLY A 119 -11.08 -31.95 -6.18
CA GLY A 119 -11.62 -32.47 -7.45
C GLY A 119 -12.51 -31.47 -8.20
N LEU A 120 -12.27 -30.17 -8.04
CA LEU A 120 -13.01 -29.07 -8.70
C LEU A 120 -12.25 -28.47 -9.90
N ALA A 121 -11.00 -28.87 -10.11
CA ALA A 121 -10.20 -28.41 -11.25
C ALA A 121 -10.65 -29.08 -12.57
N VAL A 122 -10.73 -28.31 -13.65
CA VAL A 122 -11.08 -28.80 -14.99
C VAL A 122 -9.83 -28.76 -15.87
N SER A 123 -9.43 -29.91 -16.40
CA SER A 123 -8.33 -30.00 -17.38
C SER A 123 -8.84 -29.71 -18.78
N VAL A 124 -8.09 -28.90 -19.54
CA VAL A 124 -8.39 -28.53 -20.93
C VAL A 124 -7.11 -28.73 -21.74
N GLU A 125 -7.19 -29.42 -22.88
CA GLU A 125 -6.07 -29.53 -23.84
C GLU A 125 -5.84 -28.18 -24.53
N VAL A 126 -4.57 -27.77 -24.64
CA VAL A 126 -4.14 -26.49 -25.25
C VAL A 126 -3.16 -26.76 -26.37
#